data_AF-A0A0V8RVK1-F1
#
_entry.id   AF-A0A0V8RVK1-F1
#
_cell.length_a   1.000
_cell.length_b   1.000
_cell.length_c   1.000
_cell.angle_alpha   90.00
_cell.angle_beta   90.00
_cell.angle_gamma   90.00
#
_symmetry.space_group_name_H-M   'P 1'
#
loop_
_entity.id
_entity.type
_entity.pdbx_description
1 polymer ?
#
loop_
_entity_poly.entity_id
_entity_poly.type
_entity_poly.pdbx_seq_one_letter_code
_entity_poly.pdbx_strand_id
1 'polypeptide(L)'
;MAAGYADAIVSIAAVLVLVPASIILAYLLLSRATRGPEHVFKRLRFEAGNPPGGEARVPTLYQYLGYILIFIALDPVFMLLFVLPAAGGRRYQVAFLVLASVAAILPPIVYAVRYARRREYWGLP
;
A
#
# COMPACT_ATOMS: atom_id res chain seq x y z
N MET A 1 26.74 25.35 3.35
CA MET A 1 26.10 24.40 2.41
C MET A 1 26.32 22.92 2.77
N ALA A 2 27.45 22.51 3.36
CA ALA A 2 27.68 21.10 3.72
C ALA A 2 26.83 20.57 4.90
N ALA A 3 26.48 21.41 5.88
CA ALA A 3 25.74 20.99 7.08
C ALA A 3 24.31 20.48 6.77
N GLY A 4 23.60 21.10 5.82
CA GLY A 4 22.22 20.71 5.50
C GLY A 4 22.07 19.34 4.85
N TYR A 5 23.10 18.86 4.13
CA TYR A 5 23.09 17.50 3.57
C TYR A 5 23.35 16.44 4.64
N ALA A 6 24.20 16.74 5.62
CA ALA A 6 24.45 15.83 6.74
C ALA A 6 23.18 15.58 7.56
N ASP A 7 22.45 16.64 7.90
CA ASP A 7 21.18 16.55 8.64
C ASP A 7 20.11 15.76 7.86
N ALA A 8 20.04 15.97 6.54
CA ALA A 8 19.13 15.23 5.67
C ALA A 8 19.48 13.74 5.59
N ILE A 9 20.77 13.40 5.44
CA ILE A 9 21.26 12.02 5.41
C ILE A 9 20.97 11.33 6.75
N VAL A 10 21.23 11.99 7.87
CA VAL A 10 20.94 11.46 9.21
C VAL A 10 19.44 11.24 9.39
N SER A 11 18.60 12.17 8.94
CA SER A 11 17.14 12.05 9.03
C SER A 11 16.62 10.88 8.19
N ILE A 12 17.11 10.71 6.96
CA ILE A 12 16.74 9.60 6.07
C ILE A 12 17.21 8.26 6.68
N ALA A 13 18.45 8.19 7.15
CA ALA A 13 18.98 7.00 7.80
C ALA A 13 18.19 6.63 9.06
N ALA A 14 17.81 7.63 9.87
CA ALA A 14 16.98 7.42 11.05
C ALA A 14 15.62 6.84 10.68
N VAL A 15 14.94 7.37 9.66
CA VAL A 15 13.65 6.83 9.19
C VAL A 15 13.80 5.40 8.67
N LEU A 16 14.80 5.14 7.83
CA LEU A 16 15.05 3.83 7.25
C LEU A 16 15.38 2.75 8.28
N VAL A 17 15.91 3.12 9.45
CA VAL A 17 16.22 2.18 10.53
C VAL A 17 15.08 2.09 11.55
N LEU A 18 14.58 3.22 12.03
CA LEU A 18 13.60 3.26 13.12
C LEU A 18 12.26 2.66 12.71
N VAL A 19 11.80 2.92 11.49
CA VAL A 19 10.51 2.38 11.01
C VAL A 19 10.53 0.84 10.99
N PRO A 20 11.43 0.14 10.28
CA PRO A 20 11.44 -1.31 10.30
C PRO A 20 11.78 -1.88 11.68
N ALA A 21 12.68 -1.25 12.45
CA ALA A 21 12.99 -1.69 13.80
C ALA A 21 11.74 -1.64 14.71
N SER A 22 10.93 -0.58 14.61
CA SER A 22 9.68 -0.46 15.37
C SER A 22 8.65 -1.54 15.00
N ILE A 23 8.54 -1.88 13.71
CA ILE A 23 7.65 -2.94 13.22
C ILE A 23 8.10 -4.30 13.74
N ILE A 24 9.40 -4.60 13.66
CA ILE A 24 9.98 -5.85 14.15
C ILE A 24 9.78 -5.96 15.66
N LEU A 25 10.07 -4.90 16.41
CA LEU A 25 9.89 -4.86 17.86
C LEU A 25 8.41 -5.07 18.23
N ALA A 26 7.49 -4.38 17.56
CA ALA A 26 6.07 -4.56 17.75
C ALA A 26 5.64 -6.01 17.46
N TYR A 27 6.11 -6.60 16.36
CA TYR A 27 5.84 -8.01 16.04
C TYR A 27 6.36 -8.96 17.12
N LEU A 28 7.57 -8.75 17.64
CA LEU A 28 8.15 -9.58 18.68
C LEU A 28 7.38 -9.48 19.99
N LEU A 29 7.06 -8.25 20.43
CA LEU A 29 6.29 -8.01 21.65
C LEU A 29 4.88 -8.61 21.53
N LEU A 30 4.19 -8.32 20.42
CA LEU A 30 2.83 -8.78 20.22
C LEU A 30 2.77 -10.30 20.05
N SER A 31 3.71 -10.91 19.33
CA SER A 31 3.79 -12.37 19.21
C SER A 31 4.10 -13.04 20.54
N ARG A 32 4.92 -12.43 21.41
CA ARG A 32 5.18 -12.95 22.76
C ARG A 32 3.94 -12.84 23.64
N ALA A 33 3.24 -11.72 23.60
CA ALA A 33 2.06 -11.45 24.43
C ALA A 33 0.82 -12.25 24.00
N THR A 34 0.65 -12.49 22.69
CA THR A 34 -0.54 -13.17 22.13
C THR A 34 -0.34 -14.67 21.88
N ARG A 35 0.87 -15.21 22.08
CA ARG A 35 1.14 -16.65 21.96
C ARG A 35 0.46 -17.43 23.09
N GLY A 36 -0.78 -17.83 22.85
CA GLY A 36 -1.44 -18.89 23.61
C GLY A 36 -0.84 -20.28 23.32
N PRO A 37 -1.23 -21.33 24.06
CA PRO A 37 -0.72 -22.69 23.90
C PRO A 37 -0.75 -23.16 22.44
N GLU A 38 0.25 -23.95 22.06
CA GLU A 38 0.28 -24.59 20.75
C GLU A 38 -0.65 -25.82 20.78
N HIS A 39 -1.61 -25.86 19.85
CA HIS A 39 -2.56 -26.96 19.74
C HIS A 39 -2.48 -27.54 18.32
N VAL A 40 -2.68 -28.85 18.18
CA VAL A 40 -2.57 -29.56 16.89
C VAL A 40 -3.45 -28.93 15.80
N PHE A 41 -4.63 -28.42 16.15
CA PHE A 41 -5.56 -27.78 15.21
C PHE A 41 -5.24 -26.31 14.91
N LYS A 42 -4.33 -25.67 15.65
CA LYS A 42 -3.98 -24.25 15.50
C LYS A 42 -3.25 -23.94 14.18
N ARG A 43 -2.59 -24.95 13.61
CA ARG A 43 -1.81 -24.84 12.36
C ARG A 43 -2.50 -25.45 11.15
N LEU A 44 -3.63 -26.13 11.37
CA LEU A 44 -4.43 -26.68 10.28
C LEU A 44 -5.27 -25.56 9.66
N ARG A 45 -5.60 -25.71 8.37
CA ARG A 45 -6.55 -24.79 7.73
C ARG A 45 -7.89 -24.88 8.46
N PHE A 46 -8.52 -23.72 8.65
CA PHE A 46 -9.89 -23.68 9.09
C PHE A 46 -10.76 -24.26 7.97
N GLU A 47 -11.39 -25.38 8.25
CA GLU A 47 -12.35 -26.07 7.38
C GLU A 47 -13.67 -26.24 8.15
N ALA A 48 -14.78 -26.40 7.44
CA ALA A 48 -16.11 -26.57 8.04
C ALA A 48 -16.34 -27.96 8.68
N GLY A 49 -15.32 -28.55 9.31
CA GLY A 49 -15.36 -29.83 10.01
C GLY A 49 -14.97 -31.07 9.18
N ASN A 50 -14.83 -30.94 7.86
CA ASN A 50 -14.30 -32.01 7.01
C ASN A 50 -12.79 -31.86 6.76
N PRO A 51 -12.04 -32.98 6.60
CA PRO A 51 -10.66 -32.91 6.15
C PRO A 51 -10.55 -32.18 4.81
N PRO A 52 -9.50 -31.36 4.60
CA PRO A 52 -9.34 -30.63 3.35
C PRO A 52 -9.19 -31.63 2.19
N GLY A 53 -10.08 -31.52 1.21
CA GLY A 53 -10.08 -32.34 -0.01
C GLY A 53 -10.37 -31.49 -1.23
N GLY A 54 -9.77 -31.84 -2.36
CA GLY A 54 -9.89 -31.10 -3.63
C GLY A 54 -8.80 -30.04 -3.87
N GLU A 55 -8.87 -29.36 -5.01
CA GLU A 55 -7.92 -28.32 -5.38
C GLU A 55 -8.17 -27.03 -4.59
N ALA A 56 -7.13 -26.53 -3.94
CA ALA A 56 -7.20 -25.37 -3.05
C ALA A 56 -7.36 -24.03 -3.78
N ARG A 57 -7.30 -23.99 -5.12
CA ARG A 57 -7.27 -22.76 -5.90
C ARG A 57 -8.15 -22.88 -7.13
N VAL A 58 -9.32 -22.26 -7.07
CA VAL A 58 -10.03 -21.83 -8.28
C VAL A 58 -9.32 -20.58 -8.78
N PRO A 59 -9.01 -20.44 -10.08
CA PRO A 59 -8.35 -19.25 -10.58
C PRO A 59 -9.37 -18.10 -10.69
N THR A 60 -9.70 -17.47 -9.57
CA THR A 60 -10.66 -16.34 -9.49
C THR A 60 -9.97 -15.04 -9.10
N LEU A 61 -8.86 -14.72 -9.78
CA LEU A 61 -8.01 -13.61 -9.36
C LEU A 61 -7.94 -12.48 -10.37
N TYR A 62 -9.06 -11.90 -10.82
CA TYR A 62 -8.96 -10.65 -11.57
C TYR A 62 -10.08 -9.64 -11.33
N GLN A 63 -11.12 -9.96 -10.56
CA GLN A 63 -12.18 -8.97 -10.25
C GLN A 63 -11.62 -7.70 -9.59
N TYR A 64 -10.52 -7.83 -8.83
CA TYR A 64 -9.86 -6.71 -8.18
C TYR A 64 -8.63 -6.17 -8.93
N LEU A 65 -8.21 -6.80 -10.03
CA LEU A 65 -6.99 -6.41 -10.74
C LEU A 65 -7.07 -4.97 -11.26
N GLY A 66 -8.19 -4.60 -11.87
CA GLY A 66 -8.41 -3.23 -12.34
C GLY A 66 -8.31 -2.19 -11.23
N TYR A 67 -8.75 -2.51 -10.01
CA TYR A 67 -8.64 -1.62 -8.85
C TYR A 67 -7.21 -1.54 -8.31
N ILE A 68 -6.47 -2.65 -8.32
CA ILE A 68 -5.05 -2.68 -7.94
C ILE A 68 -4.22 -1.82 -8.90
N LEU A 69 -4.51 -1.89 -10.20
CA LEU A 69 -3.83 -1.06 -11.20
C LEU A 69 -4.11 0.44 -11.00
N ILE A 70 -5.36 0.80 -10.69
CA ILE A 70 -5.72 2.18 -10.35
C ILE A 70 -4.95 2.64 -9.10
N PHE A 71 -4.87 1.79 -8.08
CA PHE A 71 -4.15 2.10 -6.84
C PHE A 71 -2.66 2.36 -7.11
N ILE A 72 -1.98 1.48 -7.85
CA ILE A 72 -0.56 1.63 -8.19
C ILE A 72 -0.33 2.88 -9.04
N ALA A 73 -1.22 3.17 -9.99
CA ALA A 73 -1.12 4.36 -10.83
C ALA A 73 -1.30 5.68 -10.04
N LEU A 74 -2.06 5.63 -8.93
CA LEU A 74 -2.36 6.80 -8.12
C LEU A 74 -1.30 7.09 -7.04
N ASP A 75 -0.53 6.07 -6.65
CA ASP A 75 0.54 6.16 -5.65
C ASP A 75 1.50 7.35 -5.86
N PRO A 76 2.11 7.55 -7.06
CA PRO A 76 3.00 8.69 -7.27
C PRO A 76 2.30 10.05 -7.19
N VAL A 77 0.99 10.11 -7.47
CA VAL A 77 0.20 11.33 -7.38
C VAL A 77 0.02 11.74 -5.92
N PHE A 78 -0.20 10.76 -5.04
CA PHE A 78 -0.25 11.00 -3.60
C PHE A 78 1.12 11.42 -3.05
N MET A 79 2.22 10.92 -3.61
CA MET A 79 3.57 11.38 -3.21
C MET A 79 3.76 12.89 -3.43
N LEU A 80 3.11 13.49 -4.43
CA LEU A 80 3.17 14.94 -4.67
C LEU A 80 2.57 15.75 -3.50
N LEU A 81 1.64 15.18 -2.71
CA LEU A 81 1.08 15.84 -1.53
C LEU A 81 2.15 16.07 -0.45
N PHE A 82 3.17 15.22 -0.38
CA PHE A 82 4.27 15.34 0.58
C PHE A 82 5.34 16.36 0.17
N VAL A 83 5.25 16.90 -1.05
CA VAL A 83 6.14 18.00 -1.50
C VAL A 83 5.70 19.35 -0.93
N LEU A 84 4.42 19.48 -0.56
CA LEU A 84 3.82 20.73 -0.07
C LEU A 84 4.52 21.30 1.19
N PRO A 85 4.81 20.50 2.23
CA PRO A 85 5.50 20.98 3.42
C PRO A 85 6.94 21.43 3.14
N ALA A 86 7.58 20.88 2.09
CA ALA A 86 8.93 21.22 1.69
C ALA A 86 9.02 22.46 0.78
N ALA A 87 7.88 23.03 0.36
CA ALA A 87 7.83 24.10 -0.64
C ALA A 87 8.32 25.49 -0.15
N GLY A 88 8.46 25.68 1.16
CA GLY A 88 8.93 26.93 1.76
C GLY A 88 8.17 28.17 1.25
N GLY A 89 8.89 29.20 0.82
CA GLY A 89 8.31 30.46 0.31
C GLY A 89 7.50 30.33 -0.99
N ARG A 90 7.59 29.19 -1.70
CA ARG A 90 6.85 28.92 -2.95
C ARG A 90 5.58 28.09 -2.74
N ARG A 91 5.09 27.99 -1.50
CA ARG A 91 3.93 27.17 -1.11
C ARG A 91 2.72 27.30 -2.03
N TYR A 92 2.39 28.51 -2.49
CA TYR A 92 1.22 28.74 -3.34
C TYR A 92 1.38 28.20 -4.76
N GLN A 93 2.57 28.33 -5.34
CA GLN A 93 2.89 27.79 -6.67
C GLN A 93 2.91 26.26 -6.65
N VAL A 94 3.52 25.68 -5.60
CA VAL A 94 3.55 24.22 -5.42
C VAL A 94 2.15 23.69 -5.14
N ALA A 95 1.35 24.36 -4.30
CA ALA A 95 -0.05 23.99 -4.07
C ALA A 95 -0.87 24.02 -5.35
N PHE A 96 -0.71 25.04 -6.18
CA PHE A 96 -1.39 25.14 -7.47
C PHE A 96 -0.98 23.97 -8.39
N LEU A 97 0.32 23.67 -8.49
CA LEU A 97 0.80 22.54 -9.30
C LEU A 97 0.25 21.20 -8.82
N VAL A 98 0.27 20.94 -7.50
CA VAL A 98 -0.27 19.71 -6.92
C VAL A 98 -1.77 19.58 -7.20
N LEU A 99 -2.54 20.64 -7.00
CA LEU A 99 -3.98 20.66 -7.30
C LEU A 99 -4.25 20.46 -8.80
N ALA A 100 -3.46 21.10 -9.67
CA ALA A 100 -3.58 20.94 -11.11
C ALA A 100 -3.25 19.50 -11.55
N SER A 101 -2.23 18.87 -10.97
CA SER A 101 -1.90 17.47 -11.23
C SER A 101 -3.01 16.52 -10.79
N VAL A 102 -3.59 16.72 -9.59
CA VAL A 102 -4.73 15.93 -9.11
C VAL A 102 -5.95 16.12 -10.03
N ALA A 103 -6.24 17.36 -10.43
CA ALA A 103 -7.33 17.68 -11.35
C ALA A 103 -7.13 17.02 -12.73
N ALA A 104 -5.89 17.01 -13.26
CA ALA A 104 -5.57 16.39 -14.53
C ALA A 104 -5.74 14.85 -14.52
N ILE A 105 -5.56 14.23 -13.36
CA ILE A 105 -5.64 12.77 -13.18
C ILE A 105 -7.07 12.28 -12.86
N LEU A 106 -7.97 13.17 -12.42
CA LEU A 106 -9.37 12.81 -12.16
C LEU A 106 -10.08 12.18 -13.38
N PRO A 107 -10.03 12.74 -14.60
CA PRO A 107 -10.65 12.14 -15.79
C PRO A 107 -10.18 10.70 -16.10
N PRO A 108 -8.87 10.40 -16.16
CA PRO A 108 -8.42 9.02 -16.40
C PRO A 108 -8.78 8.07 -15.25
N ILE A 109 -8.83 8.51 -13.99
CA ILE A 109 -9.33 7.66 -12.89
C ILE A 109 -10.80 7.30 -13.10
N VAL A 110 -11.65 8.28 -13.41
CA VAL A 110 -13.09 8.02 -13.63
C VAL A 110 -13.29 7.01 -14.75
N TYR A 111 -12.51 7.14 -15.82
CA TYR A 111 -12.48 6.16 -16.91
C TYR A 111 -12.01 4.79 -16.42
N ALA A 112 -10.87 4.73 -15.72
CA ALA A 112 -10.29 3.50 -15.22
C ALA A 112 -11.23 2.75 -14.26
N VAL A 113 -11.94 3.45 -13.36
CA VAL A 113 -12.94 2.84 -12.46
C VAL A 113 -14.12 2.27 -13.24
N ARG A 114 -14.58 2.96 -14.30
CA ARG A 114 -15.62 2.42 -15.19
C ARG A 114 -15.12 1.17 -15.92
N TYR A 115 -13.87 1.14 -16.33
CA TYR A 115 -13.25 0.00 -17.00
C TYR A 115 -13.02 -1.19 -16.04
N ALA A 116 -12.52 -0.94 -14.83
CA ALA A 116 -12.30 -1.94 -13.79
C ALA A 116 -13.60 -2.66 -13.36
N ARG A 117 -14.76 -2.01 -13.48
CA ARG A 117 -16.06 -2.64 -13.19
C ARG A 117 -16.50 -3.68 -14.22
N ARG A 118 -15.96 -3.67 -15.43
CA ARG A 118 -16.37 -4.59 -16.50
C ARG A 118 -15.71 -5.94 -16.31
N ARG A 119 -16.42 -6.86 -15.66
CA ARG A 119 -15.93 -8.22 -15.34
C ARG A 119 -15.45 -9.01 -16.56
N GLU A 120 -16.00 -8.73 -17.74
CA GLU A 120 -15.65 -9.36 -19.03
C GLU A 120 -14.16 -9.24 -19.39
N TYR A 121 -13.49 -8.15 -18.98
CA TYR A 121 -12.05 -7.95 -19.25
C TYR A 121 -11.12 -8.61 -18.23
N TRP A 122 -11.72 -9.17 -17.18
CA TRP A 122 -11.03 -9.71 -16.02
C TRP A 122 -11.48 -11.15 -15.73
N GLY A 123 -12.11 -11.81 -16.69
CA GLY A 123 -12.31 -13.26 -16.65
C GLY A 123 -11.10 -13.96 -17.22
N LEU A 124 -10.75 -15.13 -16.69
CA LEU A 124 -10.00 -16.10 -17.49
C LEU A 124 -10.95 -16.68 -18.55
N PRO A 125 -10.44 -17.07 -19.74
CA PRO A 125 -11.23 -17.78 -20.73
C PRO A 125 -11.84 -19.07 -20.18
#